data_AF-A0A1Y3TNE1-F1
#
_entry.id   AF-A0A1Y3TNE1-F1
#
_cell.length_a   1.000
_cell.length_b   1.000
_cell.length_c   1.000
_cell.angle_alpha   90.00
_cell.angle_beta   90.00
_cell.angle_gamma   90.00
#
_symmetry.space_group_name_H-M   'P 1'
#
loop_
_entity.id
_entity.type
_entity.pdbx_description
1 polymer ?
#
loop_
_entity_poly.entity_id
_entity_poly.type
_entity_poly.pdbx_seq_one_letter_code
_entity_poly.pdbx_strand_id
1 'polypeptide(L)'
;MVNYRIDEDVKLIREILNLSQKQFAEKIDVDAITVARWETGKMDTNENNIEKIYTFALNNNIFINEIKAQLYYEDLANENKLVLYHGAKNIIEGNIDIEHSKNNNDFGKGFYCGESFEQSSLFVSGFDTSSVYILSFNPQNLSSIEYKVNQEWMLTIAYFRGRLSGYEDHPIIKKLINKLEDIDYLVAPIADNRMFRIIDSFIEGEITDEQCIHCLAATNLGFQYVFKTERALSQVKIVERCYLCSKEKEKYQIKRLEDSKVGDTKIKMARRQYRGRGQYIDEIL
;
A
#
# COMPACT_ATOMS: atom_id res chain seq x y z
N MET A 1 14.55 -4.79 13.57
CA MET A 1 14.36 -5.21 12.16
C MET A 1 13.58 -6.51 12.18
N VAL A 2 12.50 -6.60 11.41
CA VAL A 2 11.75 -7.86 11.23
C VAL A 2 12.42 -8.65 10.11
N ASN A 3 12.88 -9.86 10.41
CA ASN A 3 13.53 -10.75 9.46
C ASN A 3 12.47 -11.56 8.69
N TYR A 4 12.85 -12.05 7.51
CA TYR A 4 12.02 -12.99 6.75
C TYR A 4 11.95 -14.35 7.47
N ARG A 5 10.77 -14.97 7.52
CA ARG A 5 10.52 -16.30 8.12
C ARG A 5 10.89 -17.44 7.16
N ILE A 6 12.15 -17.44 6.70
CA ILE A 6 12.64 -18.37 5.68
C ILE A 6 12.58 -19.83 6.13
N ASP A 7 12.77 -20.08 7.43
CA ASP A 7 12.64 -21.37 8.06
C ASP A 7 11.26 -22.01 7.82
N GLU A 8 10.20 -21.22 8.00
CA GLU A 8 8.83 -21.65 7.76
C GLU A 8 8.50 -21.73 6.27
N ASP A 9 8.97 -20.77 5.48
CA ASP A 9 8.70 -20.71 4.04
C ASP A 9 9.30 -21.90 3.29
N VAL A 10 10.57 -22.23 3.57
CA VAL A 10 11.25 -23.37 2.96
C VAL A 10 10.52 -24.66 3.29
N LYS A 11 10.13 -24.83 4.55
CA LYS A 11 9.42 -26.03 5.02
C LYS A 11 8.06 -26.16 4.33
N LEU A 12 7.29 -25.07 4.27
CA LEU A 12 6.00 -25.02 3.60
C LEU A 12 6.10 -25.42 2.12
N ILE A 13 7.03 -24.81 1.37
CA ILE A 13 7.21 -25.11 -0.06
C ILE A 13 7.53 -26.59 -0.25
N ARG A 14 8.43 -27.15 0.56
CA ARG A 14 8.80 -28.57 0.45
C ARG A 14 7.64 -29.49 0.75
N GLU A 15 6.88 -29.22 1.80
CA GLU A 15 5.76 -30.06 2.21
C GLU A 15 4.65 -30.05 1.15
N ILE A 16 4.32 -28.87 0.58
CA ILE A 16 3.35 -28.75 -0.52
C ILE A 16 3.79 -29.56 -1.75
N LEU A 17 5.10 -29.53 -2.08
CA LEU A 17 5.64 -30.23 -3.25
C LEU A 17 6.10 -31.67 -2.96
N ASN A 18 5.92 -32.14 -1.72
CA ASN A 18 6.38 -33.44 -1.25
C ASN A 18 7.87 -33.72 -1.55
N LEU A 19 8.73 -32.72 -1.33
CA LEU A 19 10.17 -32.78 -1.59
C LEU A 19 10.94 -33.04 -0.29
N SER A 20 11.91 -33.95 -0.32
CA SER A 20 12.94 -34.02 0.74
C SER A 20 13.84 -32.77 0.72
N GLN A 21 14.54 -32.50 1.82
CA GLN A 21 15.53 -31.40 1.88
C GLN A 21 16.58 -31.51 0.77
N LYS A 22 17.04 -32.74 0.47
CA LYS A 22 18.01 -33.00 -0.61
C LYS A 22 17.44 -32.64 -1.98
N GLN A 23 16.23 -33.11 -2.29
CA GLN A 23 15.59 -32.83 -3.59
C GLN A 23 15.32 -31.32 -3.75
N PHE A 24 14.87 -30.64 -2.69
CA PHE A 24 14.67 -29.20 -2.75
C PHE A 24 15.98 -28.46 -2.99
N ALA A 25 17.04 -28.81 -2.25
CA ALA A 25 18.36 -28.23 -2.41
C ALA A 25 18.89 -28.36 -3.85
N GLU A 26 18.73 -29.55 -4.46
CA GLU A 26 19.06 -29.79 -5.88
C GLU A 26 18.26 -28.89 -6.84
N LYS A 27 16.98 -28.61 -6.55
CA LYS A 27 16.13 -27.76 -7.41
C LYS A 27 16.49 -26.29 -7.38
N ILE A 28 17.01 -25.80 -6.26
CA ILE A 28 17.44 -24.40 -6.10
C ILE A 28 18.96 -24.23 -6.12
N ASP A 29 19.71 -25.29 -6.45
CA ASP A 29 21.17 -25.25 -6.59
C ASP A 29 21.86 -24.74 -5.30
N VAL A 30 21.64 -25.45 -4.19
CA VAL A 30 22.34 -25.29 -2.91
C VAL A 30 22.62 -26.66 -2.27
N ASP A 31 23.48 -26.70 -1.25
CA ASP A 31 23.72 -27.94 -0.51
C ASP A 31 22.53 -28.34 0.38
N ALA A 32 22.25 -29.65 0.49
CA ALA A 32 21.19 -30.16 1.36
C ALA A 32 21.35 -29.75 2.84
N ILE A 33 22.60 -29.62 3.30
CA ILE A 33 22.90 -29.16 4.67
C ILE A 33 22.48 -27.70 4.89
N THR A 34 22.50 -26.87 3.83
CA THR A 34 22.07 -25.48 3.86
C THR A 34 20.57 -25.41 4.11
N VAL A 35 19.78 -26.21 3.40
CA VAL A 35 18.32 -26.32 3.60
C VAL A 35 17.99 -26.79 5.01
N ALA A 36 18.69 -27.80 5.53
CA ALA A 36 18.50 -28.29 6.90
C ALA A 36 18.79 -27.22 7.97
N ARG A 37 19.78 -26.35 7.72
CA ARG A 37 20.10 -25.23 8.62
C ARG A 37 19.03 -24.13 8.57
N TRP A 38 18.46 -23.84 7.40
CA TRP A 38 17.34 -22.89 7.28
C TRP A 38 16.12 -23.35 8.08
N GLU A 39 15.66 -24.59 7.90
CA GLU A 39 14.47 -25.10 8.59
C GLU A 39 14.61 -25.24 10.11
N THR A 40 15.83 -25.13 10.63
CA THR A 40 16.10 -25.14 12.07
C THR A 40 16.36 -23.75 12.65
N GLY A 41 16.29 -22.70 11.82
CA GLY A 41 16.59 -21.32 12.22
C GLY A 41 18.06 -21.09 12.62
N LYS A 42 18.96 -22.02 12.26
CA LYS A 42 20.36 -22.01 12.71
C LYS A 42 21.31 -21.23 11.82
N MET A 43 20.81 -20.62 10.74
CA MET A 43 21.63 -19.89 9.77
C MET A 43 20.80 -18.81 9.07
N ASP A 44 21.36 -17.61 9.00
CA ASP A 44 20.79 -16.53 8.20
C ASP A 44 20.91 -16.83 6.71
N THR A 45 19.84 -16.59 5.98
CA THR A 45 19.78 -16.76 4.53
C THR A 45 20.20 -15.47 3.85
N ASN A 46 21.18 -15.54 2.95
CA ASN A 46 21.54 -14.39 2.11
C ASN A 46 20.47 -14.12 1.04
N GLU A 47 20.42 -12.88 0.54
CA GLU A 47 19.39 -12.44 -0.40
C GLU A 47 19.32 -13.26 -1.69
N ASN A 48 20.48 -13.69 -2.23
CA ASN A 48 20.51 -14.55 -3.43
C ASN A 48 19.80 -15.88 -3.20
N ASN A 49 19.95 -16.48 -2.02
CA ASN A 49 19.24 -17.71 -1.68
C ASN A 49 17.74 -17.46 -1.43
N ILE A 50 17.36 -16.34 -0.82
CA ILE A 50 15.95 -15.95 -0.68
C ILE A 50 15.30 -15.80 -2.07
N GLU A 51 15.97 -15.11 -3.00
CA GLU A 51 15.52 -14.95 -4.38
C GLU A 51 15.28 -16.30 -5.07
N LYS A 52 16.21 -17.25 -4.92
CA LYS A 52 16.07 -18.61 -5.45
C LYS A 52 14.86 -19.35 -4.85
N ILE A 53 14.66 -19.27 -3.54
CA ILE A 53 13.53 -19.92 -2.83
C ILE A 53 12.20 -19.39 -3.35
N TYR A 54 12.01 -18.06 -3.36
CA TYR A 54 10.76 -17.43 -3.75
C TYR A 54 10.49 -17.56 -5.26
N THR A 55 11.53 -17.48 -6.09
CA THR A 55 11.40 -17.75 -7.54
C THR A 55 10.99 -19.20 -7.80
N PHE A 56 11.57 -20.16 -7.08
CA PHE A 56 11.20 -21.57 -7.20
C PHE A 56 9.75 -21.81 -6.79
N ALA A 57 9.31 -21.24 -5.67
CA ALA A 57 7.92 -21.32 -5.24
C ALA A 57 6.95 -20.77 -6.29
N LEU A 58 7.23 -19.56 -6.80
CA LEU A 58 6.41 -18.91 -7.82
C LEU A 58 6.34 -19.72 -9.13
N ASN A 59 7.44 -20.36 -9.54
CA ASN A 59 7.49 -21.24 -10.72
C ASN A 59 6.64 -22.50 -10.57
N ASN A 60 6.37 -22.91 -9.33
CA ASN A 60 5.50 -24.05 -9.01
C ASN A 60 4.08 -23.61 -8.59
N ASN A 61 3.68 -22.38 -8.91
CA ASN A 61 2.38 -21.79 -8.55
C ASN A 61 2.12 -21.72 -7.03
N ILE A 62 3.17 -21.57 -6.23
CA ILE A 62 3.08 -21.33 -4.79
C ILE A 62 3.32 -19.84 -4.54
N PHE A 63 2.25 -19.10 -4.29
CA PHE A 63 2.27 -17.66 -4.05
C PHE A 63 2.43 -17.36 -2.56
N ILE A 64 3.64 -17.60 -2.03
CA ILE A 64 3.92 -17.57 -0.58
C ILE A 64 3.37 -16.30 0.09
N ASN A 65 3.63 -15.13 -0.49
CA ASN A 65 3.23 -13.87 0.13
C ASN A 65 1.70 -13.66 0.13
N GLU A 66 1.01 -14.09 -0.92
CA GLU A 66 -0.46 -14.02 -0.98
C GLU A 66 -1.09 -15.01 0.02
N ILE A 67 -0.51 -16.21 0.13
CA ILE A 67 -0.92 -17.21 1.14
C ILE A 67 -0.74 -16.64 2.54
N LYS A 68 0.42 -16.05 2.85
CA LYS A 68 0.67 -15.39 4.14
C LYS A 68 -0.34 -14.28 4.41
N ALA A 69 -0.57 -13.40 3.43
CA ALA A 69 -1.54 -12.31 3.54
C ALA A 69 -2.94 -12.83 3.89
N GLN A 70 -3.38 -13.92 3.24
CA GLN A 70 -4.65 -14.56 3.55
C GLN A 70 -4.67 -15.16 4.97
N LEU A 71 -3.65 -15.91 5.36
CA LEU A 71 -3.59 -16.55 6.68
C LEU A 71 -3.62 -15.52 7.81
N TYR A 72 -2.82 -14.45 7.71
CA TYR A 72 -2.86 -13.36 8.69
C TYR A 72 -4.21 -12.64 8.70
N TYR A 73 -4.84 -12.46 7.54
CA TYR A 73 -6.19 -11.89 7.48
C TYR A 73 -7.19 -12.72 8.28
N GLU A 74 -7.19 -14.04 8.09
CA GLU A 74 -8.07 -14.96 8.81
C GLU A 74 -7.78 -14.97 10.32
N ASP A 75 -6.51 -15.11 10.72
CA ASP A 75 -6.10 -15.17 12.12
C ASP A 75 -6.41 -13.87 12.87
N LEU A 76 -6.07 -12.71 12.30
CA LEU A 76 -6.24 -11.42 12.96
C LEU A 76 -7.69 -10.94 12.95
N ALA A 77 -8.48 -11.31 11.94
CA ALA A 77 -9.92 -11.05 11.94
C ALA A 77 -10.60 -11.78 13.11
N ASN A 78 -10.19 -13.01 13.43
CA ASN A 78 -10.69 -13.75 14.60
C ASN A 78 -10.33 -13.07 15.93
N GLU A 79 -9.30 -12.23 15.95
CA GLU A 79 -8.90 -11.41 17.11
C GLU A 79 -9.53 -10.01 17.13
N ASN A 80 -10.48 -9.70 16.22
CA ASN A 80 -11.05 -8.36 16.01
C ASN A 80 -9.99 -7.28 15.69
N LYS A 81 -8.93 -7.65 14.96
CA LYS A 81 -7.89 -6.74 14.47
C LYS A 81 -7.97 -6.61 12.95
N LEU A 82 -7.52 -5.46 12.45
CA LEU A 82 -7.38 -5.21 11.02
C LEU A 82 -6.01 -5.65 10.52
N VAL A 83 -5.97 -6.14 9.29
CA VAL A 83 -4.72 -6.46 8.58
C VAL A 83 -4.47 -5.38 7.54
N LEU A 84 -3.33 -4.72 7.68
CA LEU A 84 -2.89 -3.64 6.82
C LEU A 84 -1.54 -4.00 6.20
N TYR A 85 -1.18 -3.29 5.13
CA TYR A 85 0.03 -3.57 4.38
C TYR A 85 0.83 -2.30 4.18
N HIS A 86 2.14 -2.36 4.38
CA HIS A 86 3.03 -1.23 4.10
C HIS A 86 4.07 -1.65 3.07
N GLY A 87 4.05 -1.01 1.91
CA GLY A 87 5.12 -1.12 0.92
C GLY A 87 6.26 -0.16 1.26
N ALA A 88 7.40 -0.69 1.69
CA ALA A 88 8.61 0.10 1.90
C ALA A 88 9.56 -0.01 0.71
N LYS A 89 10.09 1.13 0.26
CA LYS A 89 11.09 1.17 -0.84
C LYS A 89 12.45 0.60 -0.43
N ASN A 90 12.70 0.56 0.88
CA ASN A 90 13.87 0.02 1.54
C ASN A 90 13.44 -0.74 2.79
N ILE A 91 14.39 -1.37 3.48
CA ILE A 91 14.15 -2.01 4.78
C ILE A 91 13.73 -0.96 5.81
N ILE A 92 12.77 -1.29 6.69
CA ILE A 92 12.44 -0.48 7.86
C ILE A 92 13.48 -0.79 8.94
N GLU A 93 14.33 0.20 9.23
CA GLU A 93 15.28 0.16 10.34
C GLU A 93 14.65 0.82 11.58
N GLY A 94 14.79 0.18 12.75
CA GLY A 94 14.18 0.69 13.98
C GLY A 94 12.68 0.43 14.09
N ASN A 95 12.00 1.33 14.81
CA ASN A 95 10.55 1.32 15.00
C ASN A 95 9.86 2.13 13.89
N ILE A 96 8.60 1.80 13.60
CA ILE A 96 7.76 2.67 12.77
C ILE A 96 7.48 3.98 13.52
N ASP A 97 7.41 5.09 12.78
CA ASP A 97 7.01 6.41 13.29
C ASP A 97 6.26 7.20 12.21
N ILE A 98 5.71 8.34 12.62
CA ILE A 98 4.96 9.25 11.74
C ILE A 98 5.84 10.32 11.06
N GLU A 99 7.10 10.47 11.48
CA GLU A 99 7.96 11.61 11.18
C GLU A 99 8.80 11.43 9.90
N HIS A 100 9.14 10.19 9.53
CA HIS A 100 9.95 9.90 8.33
C HIS A 100 9.23 10.16 7.00
N SER A 101 7.90 10.25 7.03
CA SER A 101 7.09 10.53 5.85
C SER A 101 7.22 11.99 5.39
N LYS A 102 6.84 12.27 4.14
CA LYS A 102 6.97 13.62 3.57
C LYS A 102 5.79 14.50 3.97
N ASN A 103 6.07 15.79 4.20
CA ASN A 103 5.05 16.81 4.47
C ASN A 103 4.02 16.96 3.35
N ASN A 104 4.39 16.61 2.11
CA ASN A 104 3.54 16.73 0.94
C ASN A 104 2.97 15.39 0.46
N ASN A 105 2.87 14.39 1.34
CA ASN A 105 2.03 13.22 1.11
C ASN A 105 0.53 13.62 1.15
N ASP A 106 -0.37 12.71 0.76
CA ASP A 106 -1.80 12.99 0.59
C ASP A 106 -2.45 13.65 1.83
N PHE A 107 -1.99 13.29 3.03
CA PHE A 107 -2.46 13.86 4.30
C PHE A 107 -1.30 14.35 5.17
N GLY A 108 -0.20 14.78 4.55
CA GLY A 108 1.01 15.23 5.23
C GLY A 108 1.75 14.11 5.97
N LYS A 109 2.45 14.46 7.05
CA LYS A 109 3.18 13.48 7.86
C LYS A 109 2.27 12.43 8.49
N GLY A 110 2.70 11.18 8.51
CA GLY A 110 2.00 10.04 9.07
C GLY A 110 2.65 8.72 8.67
N PHE A 111 2.16 7.62 9.24
CA PHE A 111 2.52 6.28 8.76
C PHE A 111 1.40 5.76 7.84
N TYR A 112 1.76 5.39 6.61
CA TYR A 112 0.79 5.07 5.55
C TYR A 112 0.75 3.57 5.29
N CYS A 113 -0.42 2.97 5.30
CA CYS A 113 -0.65 1.57 4.93
C CYS A 113 -1.76 1.47 3.87
N GLY A 114 -1.71 0.45 3.01
CA GLY A 114 -2.81 0.02 2.18
C GLY A 114 -3.68 -1.03 2.86
N GLU A 115 -4.89 -1.22 2.33
CA GLU A 115 -5.84 -2.26 2.79
C GLU A 115 -5.58 -3.63 2.16
N SER A 116 -4.75 -3.73 1.11
CA SER A 116 -4.42 -5.00 0.46
C SER A 116 -2.92 -5.20 0.22
N PHE A 117 -2.51 -6.46 0.21
CA PHE A 117 -1.15 -6.87 -0.13
C PHE A 117 -0.79 -6.41 -1.55
N GLU A 118 -1.70 -6.60 -2.50
CA GLU A 118 -1.51 -6.22 -3.90
C GLU A 118 -1.24 -4.72 -4.06
N GLN A 119 -1.95 -3.84 -3.37
CA GLN A 119 -1.70 -2.39 -3.42
C GLN A 119 -0.26 -2.05 -3.01
N SER A 120 0.21 -2.62 -1.89
CA SER A 120 1.55 -2.39 -1.37
C SER A 120 2.62 -2.97 -2.30
N SER A 121 2.39 -4.16 -2.86
CA SER A 121 3.28 -4.79 -3.82
C SER A 121 3.37 -4.03 -5.14
N LEU A 122 2.23 -3.59 -5.68
CA LEU A 122 2.18 -2.69 -6.84
C LEU A 122 3.01 -1.46 -6.56
N PHE A 123 2.80 -0.79 -5.41
CA PHE A 123 3.54 0.41 -5.02
C PHE A 123 5.06 0.24 -5.11
N VAL A 124 5.61 -0.84 -4.54
CA VAL A 124 7.06 -1.02 -4.38
C VAL A 124 7.75 -1.94 -5.39
N SER A 125 6.99 -2.53 -6.31
CA SER A 125 7.52 -3.45 -7.35
C SER A 125 8.63 -2.87 -8.22
N GLY A 126 8.73 -1.54 -8.34
CA GLY A 126 9.77 -0.85 -9.11
C GLY A 126 11.04 -0.50 -8.34
N PHE A 127 11.21 -1.01 -7.12
CA PHE A 127 12.39 -0.74 -6.28
C PHE A 127 13.11 -2.05 -5.94
N ASP A 128 14.43 -2.06 -6.06
CA ASP A 128 15.24 -3.29 -5.92
C ASP A 128 15.25 -3.80 -4.47
N THR A 129 15.44 -2.92 -3.51
CA THR A 129 15.57 -3.21 -2.07
C THR A 129 14.24 -3.20 -1.31
N SER A 130 13.11 -3.23 -2.04
CA SER A 130 11.79 -3.11 -1.42
C SER A 130 11.35 -4.33 -0.63
N SER A 131 10.41 -4.10 0.28
CA SER A 131 9.68 -5.15 1.00
C SER A 131 8.25 -4.71 1.24
N VAL A 132 7.35 -5.68 1.39
CA VAL A 132 5.99 -5.43 1.88
C VAL A 132 5.90 -5.96 3.30
N TYR A 133 5.35 -5.18 4.20
CA TYR A 133 5.13 -5.56 5.58
C TYR A 133 3.64 -5.80 5.80
N ILE A 134 3.29 -6.87 6.52
CA ILE A 134 1.94 -7.10 7.01
C ILE A 134 1.88 -6.56 8.43
N LEU A 135 0.83 -5.80 8.72
CA LEU A 135 0.64 -5.15 10.00
C LEU A 135 -0.70 -5.54 10.61
N SER A 136 -0.68 -5.85 11.89
CA SER A 136 -1.86 -5.95 12.73
C SER A 136 -2.18 -4.57 13.29
N PHE A 137 -3.43 -4.14 13.19
CA PHE A 137 -3.91 -2.89 13.75
C PHE A 137 -5.16 -3.10 14.60
N ASN A 138 -5.16 -2.58 15.83
CA ASN A 138 -6.36 -2.51 16.67
C ASN A 138 -6.91 -1.08 16.63
N PRO A 139 -8.12 -0.80 16.08
CA PRO A 139 -8.69 0.54 16.04
C PRO A 139 -9.43 0.95 17.32
N GLN A 140 -9.54 0.07 18.33
CA GLN A 140 -10.32 0.36 19.53
C GLN A 140 -9.82 1.60 20.27
N ASN A 141 -10.77 2.42 20.73
CA ASN A 141 -10.53 3.66 21.46
C ASN A 141 -9.65 4.67 20.71
N LEU A 142 -9.69 4.69 19.38
CA LEU A 142 -9.03 5.70 18.56
C LEU A 142 -10.06 6.55 17.82
N SER A 143 -9.74 7.82 17.65
CA SER A 143 -10.51 8.76 16.83
C SER A 143 -10.15 8.60 15.35
N SER A 144 -11.15 8.63 14.47
CA SER A 144 -10.89 8.47 13.04
C SER A 144 -11.86 9.19 12.13
N ILE A 145 -11.39 9.49 10.92
CA ILE A 145 -12.21 9.94 9.81
C ILE A 145 -12.09 8.96 8.64
N GLU A 146 -13.21 8.69 7.99
CA GLU A 146 -13.27 7.96 6.73
C GLU A 146 -13.66 8.90 5.58
N TYR A 147 -12.82 8.96 4.56
CA TYR A 147 -13.09 9.67 3.32
C TYR A 147 -13.67 8.73 2.27
N LYS A 148 -14.53 9.28 1.43
CA LYS A 148 -14.95 8.68 0.15
C LYS A 148 -14.37 9.51 -0.99
N VAL A 149 -14.48 9.03 -2.22
CA VAL A 149 -14.17 9.85 -3.40
C VAL A 149 -15.24 10.94 -3.53
N ASN A 150 -14.96 12.11 -2.94
CA ASN A 150 -15.85 13.27 -2.90
C ASN A 150 -15.04 14.58 -2.88
N GLN A 151 -15.75 15.72 -2.86
CA GLN A 151 -15.13 17.05 -2.88
C GLN A 151 -14.26 17.29 -1.63
N GLU A 152 -14.72 16.88 -0.44
CA GLU A 152 -13.96 17.06 0.80
C GLU A 152 -12.60 16.35 0.73
N TRP A 153 -12.57 15.08 0.31
CA TRP A 153 -11.35 14.32 0.11
C TRP A 153 -10.43 14.98 -0.93
N MET A 154 -10.98 15.31 -2.11
CA MET A 154 -10.25 15.90 -3.22
C MET A 154 -9.55 17.21 -2.81
N LEU A 155 -10.27 18.12 -2.16
CA LEU A 155 -9.72 19.39 -1.69
C LEU A 155 -8.72 19.19 -0.55
N THR A 156 -8.96 18.24 0.36
CA THR A 156 -8.04 17.94 1.46
C THR A 156 -6.68 17.46 0.92
N ILE A 157 -6.66 16.49 -0.01
CA ILE A 157 -5.40 15.99 -0.57
C ILE A 157 -4.71 17.04 -1.44
N ALA A 158 -5.48 17.87 -2.14
CA ALA A 158 -4.95 18.98 -2.94
C ALA A 158 -4.23 20.02 -2.05
N TYR A 159 -4.77 20.31 -0.86
CA TYR A 159 -4.14 21.18 0.13
C TYR A 159 -2.78 20.64 0.58
N PHE A 160 -2.72 19.42 1.11
CA PHE A 160 -1.45 18.84 1.61
C PHE A 160 -0.39 18.68 0.51
N ARG A 161 -0.84 18.48 -0.73
CA ARG A 161 0.03 18.39 -1.90
C ARG A 161 0.47 19.75 -2.44
N GLY A 162 0.05 20.85 -1.81
CA GLY A 162 0.42 22.22 -2.16
C GLY A 162 -0.19 22.71 -3.47
N ARG A 163 -1.36 22.20 -3.86
CA ARG A 163 -2.02 22.53 -5.13
C ARG A 163 -2.99 23.70 -5.03
N LEU A 164 -3.47 24.03 -3.83
CA LEU A 164 -4.46 25.07 -3.58
C LEU A 164 -3.82 26.43 -3.22
N SER A 165 -2.76 26.80 -3.92
CA SER A 165 -2.07 28.08 -3.70
C SER A 165 -3.03 29.25 -3.93
N GLY A 166 -3.19 30.12 -2.93
CA GLY A 166 -4.13 31.24 -2.96
C GLY A 166 -5.49 30.97 -2.30
N TYR A 167 -5.81 29.71 -1.97
CA TYR A 167 -7.05 29.32 -1.29
C TYR A 167 -6.83 28.77 0.12
N GLU A 168 -5.60 28.77 0.64
CA GLU A 168 -5.25 28.20 1.95
C GLU A 168 -6.04 28.84 3.09
N ASP A 169 -6.31 30.14 2.96
CA ASP A 169 -7.03 30.90 3.96
C ASP A 169 -8.56 30.83 3.83
N HIS A 170 -9.08 30.19 2.77
CA HIS A 170 -10.51 30.10 2.51
C HIS A 170 -11.24 29.32 3.62
N PRO A 171 -12.42 29.77 4.10
CA PRO A 171 -13.12 29.13 5.22
C PRO A 171 -13.41 27.64 5.02
N ILE A 172 -13.68 27.21 3.78
CA ILE A 172 -13.89 25.78 3.46
C ILE A 172 -12.60 24.98 3.69
N ILE A 173 -11.45 25.48 3.22
CA ILE A 173 -10.16 24.79 3.38
C ILE A 173 -9.78 24.71 4.85
N LYS A 174 -9.86 25.83 5.60
CA LYS A 174 -9.62 25.80 7.06
C LYS A 174 -10.51 24.78 7.77
N LYS A 175 -11.80 24.73 7.44
CA LYS A 175 -12.72 23.75 8.02
C LYS A 175 -12.30 22.31 7.70
N LEU A 176 -11.84 22.02 6.49
CA LEU A 176 -11.37 20.69 6.10
C LEU A 176 -10.11 20.28 6.86
N ILE A 177 -9.14 21.20 7.00
CA ILE A 177 -7.88 20.90 7.68
C ILE A 177 -8.06 20.81 9.20
N ASN A 178 -8.88 21.67 9.80
CA ASN A 178 -9.16 21.62 11.24
C ASN A 178 -9.86 20.31 11.66
N LYS A 179 -10.61 19.64 10.75
CA LYS A 179 -11.17 18.31 11.03
C LYS A 179 -10.09 17.25 11.31
N LEU A 180 -8.85 17.48 10.90
CA LEU A 180 -7.74 16.53 10.99
C LEU A 180 -6.82 16.78 12.21
N GLU A 181 -7.05 17.84 13.00
CA GLU A 181 -6.14 18.22 14.09
C GLU A 181 -6.14 17.23 15.27
N ASP A 182 -7.30 16.60 15.55
CA ASP A 182 -7.49 15.74 16.74
C ASP A 182 -7.86 14.29 16.39
N ILE A 183 -7.41 13.79 15.24
CA ILE A 183 -7.65 12.40 14.84
C ILE A 183 -6.41 11.53 15.03
N ASP A 184 -6.62 10.29 15.46
CA ASP A 184 -5.56 9.30 15.64
C ASP A 184 -5.15 8.68 14.30
N TYR A 185 -6.12 8.37 13.44
CA TYR A 185 -5.88 7.87 12.10
C TYR A 185 -7.02 8.25 11.14
N LEU A 186 -6.80 8.08 9.83
CA LEU A 186 -7.86 8.20 8.82
C LEU A 186 -7.81 7.04 7.84
N VAL A 187 -8.95 6.80 7.20
CA VAL A 187 -9.10 5.88 6.07
C VAL A 187 -9.53 6.70 4.87
N ALA A 188 -8.83 6.59 3.74
CA ALA A 188 -9.12 7.41 2.57
C ALA A 188 -8.80 6.70 1.26
N PRO A 189 -9.42 7.09 0.13
CA PRO A 189 -9.01 6.60 -1.18
C PRO A 189 -7.53 6.93 -1.46
N ILE A 190 -6.84 6.03 -2.15
CA ILE A 190 -5.47 6.24 -2.63
C ILE A 190 -5.47 7.16 -3.84
N ALA A 191 -4.61 8.19 -3.84
CA ALA A 191 -4.36 9.05 -4.98
C ALA A 191 -2.97 8.76 -5.60
N ASP A 192 -2.91 8.65 -6.93
CA ASP A 192 -1.66 8.51 -7.67
C ASP A 192 -1.31 9.80 -8.45
N ASN A 193 -0.13 9.82 -9.08
CA ASN A 193 0.32 10.96 -9.88
C ASN A 193 -0.63 11.32 -11.03
N ARG A 194 -1.44 10.36 -11.49
CA ARG A 194 -2.40 10.59 -12.55
C ARG A 194 -3.66 11.28 -12.03
N MET A 195 -4.14 10.91 -10.85
CA MET A 195 -5.24 11.62 -10.18
C MET A 195 -4.88 13.08 -9.92
N PHE A 196 -3.63 13.39 -9.53
CA PHE A 196 -3.21 14.78 -9.36
C PHE A 196 -3.28 15.61 -10.65
N ARG A 197 -3.03 15.02 -11.84
CA ARG A 197 -3.23 15.74 -13.11
C ARG A 197 -4.68 16.11 -13.38
N ILE A 198 -5.64 15.35 -12.84
CA ILE A 198 -7.07 15.61 -12.98
C ILE A 198 -7.51 16.68 -11.98
N ILE A 199 -6.97 16.60 -10.76
CA ILE A 199 -7.15 17.63 -9.73
C ILE A 199 -6.58 18.96 -10.21
N ASP A 200 -5.42 18.96 -10.87
CA ASP A 200 -4.81 20.15 -11.47
C ASP A 200 -5.77 20.79 -12.50
N SER A 201 -6.37 20.00 -13.41
CA SER A 201 -7.40 20.51 -14.34
C SER A 201 -8.62 21.13 -13.63
N PHE A 202 -9.02 20.63 -12.46
CA PHE A 202 -10.10 21.25 -11.67
C PHE A 202 -9.63 22.57 -11.06
N ILE A 203 -8.44 22.59 -10.47
CA ILE A 203 -7.85 23.77 -9.83
C ILE A 203 -7.57 24.90 -10.82
N GLU A 204 -7.22 24.56 -12.06
CA GLU A 204 -7.03 25.50 -13.17
C GLU A 204 -8.36 25.99 -13.78
N GLY A 205 -9.52 25.51 -13.28
CA GLY A 205 -10.84 25.90 -13.78
C GLY A 205 -11.23 25.25 -15.11
N GLU A 206 -10.52 24.22 -15.56
CA GLU A 206 -10.81 23.54 -16.84
C GLU A 206 -12.01 22.59 -16.74
N ILE A 207 -12.23 22.01 -15.57
CA ILE A 207 -13.33 21.08 -15.27
C ILE A 207 -13.98 21.46 -13.95
N THR A 208 -15.22 21.03 -13.76
CA THR A 208 -15.99 21.19 -12.54
C THR A 208 -15.66 20.10 -11.51
N ASP A 209 -16.03 20.33 -10.26
CA ASP A 209 -15.79 19.42 -9.14
C ASP A 209 -16.44 18.03 -9.35
N GLU A 210 -17.72 17.96 -9.74
CA GLU A 210 -18.43 16.70 -10.01
C GLU A 210 -17.77 15.93 -11.15
N GLN A 211 -17.37 16.64 -12.22
CA GLN A 211 -16.64 16.04 -13.33
C GLN A 211 -15.29 15.46 -12.87
N CYS A 212 -14.57 16.19 -12.01
CA CYS A 212 -13.31 15.74 -11.42
C CYS A 212 -13.52 14.50 -10.54
N ILE A 213 -14.49 14.54 -9.61
CA ILE A 213 -14.82 13.43 -8.70
C ILE A 213 -15.14 12.14 -9.47
N HIS A 214 -15.92 12.21 -10.56
CA HIS A 214 -16.21 11.04 -11.39
C HIS A 214 -14.97 10.51 -12.12
N CYS A 215 -14.05 11.38 -12.54
CA CYS A 215 -12.77 10.97 -13.09
C CYS A 215 -11.89 10.29 -12.04
N LEU A 216 -11.87 10.81 -10.80
CA LEU A 216 -11.12 10.21 -9.70
C LEU A 216 -11.70 8.85 -9.29
N ALA A 217 -13.03 8.71 -9.26
CA ALA A 217 -13.68 7.44 -8.92
C ALA A 217 -13.40 6.32 -9.94
N ALA A 218 -13.06 6.68 -11.17
CA ALA A 218 -12.78 5.73 -12.24
C ALA A 218 -11.46 4.95 -12.09
N THR A 219 -10.50 5.43 -11.28
CA THR A 219 -9.21 4.76 -11.06
C THR A 219 -9.31 3.64 -10.03
N ASN A 220 -10.13 3.81 -8.98
CA ASN A 220 -10.43 2.83 -7.93
C ASN A 220 -9.21 2.04 -7.41
N LEU A 221 -8.19 2.74 -6.90
CA LEU A 221 -6.98 2.11 -6.34
C LEU A 221 -7.19 1.50 -4.94
N GLY A 222 -8.39 1.63 -4.38
CA GLY A 222 -8.76 1.24 -3.01
C GLY A 222 -8.34 2.27 -1.97
N PHE A 223 -8.26 1.84 -0.71
CA PHE A 223 -8.08 2.70 0.46
C PHE A 223 -6.70 2.57 1.11
N GLN A 224 -6.29 3.67 1.73
CA GLN A 224 -5.14 3.82 2.60
C GLN A 224 -5.58 4.15 4.02
N TYR A 225 -4.80 3.65 4.98
CA TYR A 225 -4.85 4.00 6.38
C TYR A 225 -3.67 4.91 6.68
N VAL A 226 -3.92 6.07 7.28
CA VAL A 226 -2.88 7.04 7.63
C VAL A 226 -2.93 7.28 9.13
N PHE A 227 -1.89 6.83 9.83
CA PHE A 227 -1.72 7.05 11.26
C PHE A 227 -1.10 8.42 11.52
N LYS A 228 -1.74 9.21 12.38
CA LYS A 228 -1.42 10.62 12.64
C LYS A 228 -0.83 10.86 14.01
N THR A 229 -1.04 9.94 14.96
CA THR A 229 -0.56 10.06 16.33
C THR A 229 0.25 8.84 16.76
N GLU A 230 1.19 9.04 17.70
CA GLU A 230 1.91 7.95 18.36
C GLU A 230 0.97 7.00 19.11
N ARG A 231 -0.16 7.51 19.62
CA ARG A 231 -1.20 6.68 20.24
C ARG A 231 -1.75 5.67 19.24
N ALA A 232 -2.12 6.11 18.03
CA ALA A 232 -2.60 5.22 16.99
C ALA A 232 -1.53 4.20 16.60
N LEU A 233 -0.29 4.68 16.41
CA LEU A 233 0.83 3.86 15.96
C LEU A 233 1.24 2.81 16.99
N SER A 234 1.08 3.09 18.30
CA SER A 234 1.31 2.12 19.37
C SER A 234 0.38 0.89 19.30
N GLN A 235 -0.75 1.01 18.60
CA GLN A 235 -1.71 -0.08 18.35
C GLN A 235 -1.47 -0.79 17.00
N VAL A 236 -0.37 -0.45 16.30
CA VAL A 236 0.08 -1.07 15.05
C VAL A 236 1.30 -1.94 15.31
N LYS A 237 1.31 -3.17 14.80
CA LYS A 237 2.44 -4.10 14.91
C LYS A 237 2.76 -4.71 13.57
N ILE A 238 4.02 -4.66 13.16
CA ILE A 238 4.50 -5.47 12.03
C ILE A 238 4.50 -6.93 12.48
N VAL A 239 3.75 -7.76 11.77
CA VAL A 239 3.65 -9.21 12.04
C VAL A 239 4.44 -10.04 11.03
N GLU A 240 4.65 -9.52 9.82
CA GLU A 240 5.38 -10.22 8.76
C GLU A 240 6.16 -9.24 7.89
N ARG A 241 7.29 -9.71 7.36
CA ARG A 241 7.99 -9.06 6.26
C ARG A 241 8.00 -10.02 5.07
N CYS A 242 7.41 -9.59 3.97
CA CYS A 242 7.30 -10.34 2.72
C CYS A 242 8.44 -9.97 1.76
N TYR A 243 9.11 -10.99 1.22
CA TYR A 243 10.11 -10.82 0.18
C TYR A 243 9.45 -10.90 -1.20
N LEU A 244 9.63 -9.88 -2.05
CA LEU A 244 9.15 -9.89 -3.42
C LEU A 244 10.30 -10.32 -4.34
N CYS A 245 10.24 -11.53 -4.91
CA CYS A 245 11.27 -11.94 -5.85
C CYS A 245 11.19 -11.17 -7.17
N SER A 246 12.26 -11.16 -7.96
CA SER A 246 12.31 -10.38 -9.22
C SER A 246 11.14 -10.72 -10.16
N LYS A 247 10.81 -12.01 -10.24
CA LYS A 247 9.70 -12.49 -11.08
C LYS A 247 8.33 -12.07 -10.54
N GLU A 248 8.16 -11.96 -9.24
CA GLU A 248 6.93 -11.45 -8.62
C GLU A 248 6.80 -9.94 -8.84
N LYS A 249 7.90 -9.19 -8.70
CA LYS A 249 7.95 -7.75 -9.03
C LYS A 249 7.57 -7.49 -10.48
N GLU A 250 8.10 -8.27 -11.42
CA GLU A 250 7.76 -8.16 -12.84
C GLU A 250 6.25 -8.33 -13.09
N LYS A 251 5.62 -9.32 -12.44
CA LYS A 251 4.16 -9.52 -12.53
C LYS A 251 3.38 -8.27 -12.09
N TYR A 252 3.76 -7.67 -10.96
CA TYR A 252 3.11 -6.45 -10.48
C TYR A 252 3.37 -5.24 -11.38
N GLN A 253 4.55 -5.12 -11.98
CA GLN A 253 4.84 -4.05 -12.95
C GLN A 253 3.98 -4.18 -14.22
N ILE A 254 3.82 -5.41 -14.74
CA ILE A 254 2.93 -5.68 -15.88
C ILE A 254 1.48 -5.32 -15.54
N LYS A 255 0.98 -5.79 -14.39
CA LYS A 255 -0.38 -5.48 -13.93
C LYS A 255 -0.62 -3.99 -13.80
N ARG A 256 0.33 -3.24 -13.22
CA ARG A 256 0.25 -1.77 -13.11
C ARG A 256 0.07 -1.10 -14.49
N LEU A 257 0.76 -1.58 -15.53
CA LEU A 257 0.63 -1.04 -16.89
C LEU A 257 -0.76 -1.34 -17.49
N GLU A 258 -1.30 -2.53 -17.24
CA GLU A 258 -2.64 -2.92 -17.69
C GLU A 258 -3.73 -2.10 -17.01
N ASP A 259 -3.67 -1.98 -15.67
CA ASP A 259 -4.60 -1.18 -14.88
C ASP A 259 -4.57 0.29 -15.30
N SER A 260 -3.39 0.84 -15.61
CA SER A 260 -3.25 2.21 -16.12
C SER A 260 -4.01 2.42 -17.43
N LYS A 261 -3.89 1.50 -18.39
CA LYS A 261 -4.57 1.58 -19.70
C LYS A 261 -6.09 1.51 -19.55
N VAL A 262 -6.58 0.59 -18.72
CA VAL A 262 -8.01 0.46 -18.41
C VAL A 262 -8.52 1.73 -17.74
N GLY A 263 -7.78 2.24 -16.75
CA GLY A 263 -8.08 3.49 -16.10
C GLY A 263 -8.19 4.63 -17.10
N ASP A 264 -7.26 4.77 -18.06
CA ASP A 264 -7.22 5.90 -19.03
C ASP A 264 -8.50 5.97 -19.85
N THR A 265 -9.01 4.81 -20.24
CA THR A 265 -10.27 4.70 -20.96
C THR A 265 -11.45 5.13 -20.08
N LYS A 266 -11.50 4.65 -18.83
CA LYS A 266 -12.58 5.00 -17.89
C LYS A 266 -12.62 6.51 -17.61
N ILE A 267 -11.46 7.15 -17.43
CA ILE A 267 -11.38 8.60 -17.17
C ILE A 267 -11.84 9.40 -18.39
N LYS A 268 -11.45 9.01 -19.60
CA LYS A 268 -11.94 9.68 -20.83
C LYS A 268 -13.47 9.59 -20.94
N MET A 269 -14.05 8.44 -20.60
CA MET A 269 -15.51 8.26 -20.59
C MET A 269 -16.18 9.12 -19.52
N ALA A 270 -15.67 9.11 -18.28
CA ALA A 270 -16.17 9.95 -17.18
C ALA A 270 -16.11 11.44 -17.54
N ARG A 271 -14.96 11.93 -18.04
CA ARG A 271 -14.78 13.33 -18.43
C ARG A 271 -15.78 13.75 -19.51
N ARG A 272 -16.13 12.86 -20.46
CA ARG A 272 -17.15 13.16 -21.48
C ARG A 272 -18.57 13.14 -20.92
N GLN A 273 -18.90 12.14 -20.10
CA GLN A 273 -20.26 11.91 -19.58
C GLN A 273 -20.70 13.01 -18.61
N TYR A 274 -19.79 13.48 -17.76
CA TYR A 274 -20.05 14.45 -16.70
C TYR A 274 -19.59 15.87 -17.04
N ARG A 275 -19.37 16.16 -18.32
CA ARG A 275 -18.85 17.45 -18.77
C ARG A 275 -19.75 18.61 -18.32
N GLY A 276 -19.15 19.59 -17.63
CA GLY A 276 -19.81 20.82 -17.22
C GLY A 276 -20.89 20.65 -16.14
N ARG A 277 -20.91 19.51 -15.43
CA ARG A 277 -21.80 19.28 -14.29
C ARG A 277 -21.10 19.63 -12.99
N GLY A 278 -21.78 20.26 -12.04
CA GLY A 278 -21.16 20.74 -10.80
C GLY A 278 -20.66 22.17 -10.94
N GLN A 279 -19.68 22.54 -10.11
CA GLN A 279 -19.19 23.90 -9.96
C GLN A 279 -17.69 23.97 -10.27
N TYR A 280 -17.24 25.10 -10.80
CA TYR A 280 -15.83 25.43 -10.96
C TYR A 280 -15.20 25.84 -9.62
N ILE A 281 -13.87 25.86 -9.56
CA ILE A 281 -13.15 26.16 -8.33
C ILE A 281 -13.49 27.55 -7.78
N ASP A 282 -13.66 28.57 -8.63
CA ASP A 282 -13.99 29.96 -8.27
C ASP A 282 -15.44 30.14 -7.79
N GLU A 283 -16.31 29.16 -8.06
CA GLU A 283 -17.66 29.09 -7.51
C GLU A 283 -17.68 28.42 -6.12
N ILE A 284 -16.60 27.72 -5.74
CA ILE A 284 -16.48 26.96 -4.48
C ILE A 284 -15.55 27.69 -3.48
N LEU A 285 -14.41 28.21 -3.93
CA LEU A 285 -13.32 28.80 -3.14
C LEU A 285 -13.00 30.23 -3.58
#